data_AF-A0AAD7B9B5-F1
#
_entry.id   AF-A0AAD7B9B5-F1
#
_cell.length_a   1.000
_cell.length_b   1.000
_cell.length_c   1.000
_cell.angle_alpha   90.00
_cell.angle_beta   90.00
_cell.angle_gamma   90.00
#
_symmetry.space_group_name_H-M   'P 1'
#
loop_
_entity.id
_entity.type
_entity.pdbx_description
1 polymer ?
#
loop_
_entity_poly.entity_id
_entity_poly.type
_entity_poly.pdbx_seq_one_letter_code
_entity_poly.pdbx_strand_id
1 'polypeptide(L)'
;MDGHKPALNHEDLSGEHSFNVGDLAVALIRMQDAVAAAVVRVTVLEKNKLHVDLRYSSTPYSAGYLCGRHEGNPVGTKWVWAGDYSKFDPLNGAASTVEGGNRKALTVKIPGALLHPLDAEVESIDVLCLADLEAMRTRNFTQTWGIAHDDLMAVFSAMYERLEVTPLLQLLPKRGKSDTFPYTSSREFVLENATQALSQKQHDDSQKIACFQCHSLIKPDESRAHVGQHILRAMRCVREPRLIEKVALPDPCGFCGRAGCGVKMIK
;
A
#
# COMPACT_ATOMS: atom_id res chain seq x y z
N MET A 1 37.32 -29.72 -18.01
CA MET A 1 37.32 -28.25 -18.15
C MET A 1 35.96 -27.81 -17.67
N ASP A 2 35.90 -27.54 -16.36
CA ASP A 2 34.69 -27.27 -15.60
C ASP A 2 34.22 -25.84 -15.86
N GLY A 3 32.97 -25.72 -16.30
CA GLY A 3 32.31 -24.44 -16.56
C GLY A 3 31.73 -23.87 -15.27
N HIS A 4 32.54 -23.12 -14.54
CA HIS A 4 32.05 -22.26 -13.45
C HIS A 4 31.32 -21.04 -14.03
N LYS A 5 30.05 -20.83 -13.62
CA LYS A 5 29.43 -19.50 -13.56
C LYS A 5 29.20 -19.18 -12.08
N PRO A 6 30.19 -18.57 -11.41
CA PRO A 6 29.93 -18.02 -10.09
C PRO A 6 29.01 -16.81 -10.30
N ALA A 7 28.01 -16.69 -9.41
CA ALA A 7 27.06 -15.60 -9.28
C ALA A 7 27.71 -14.22 -9.48
N LEU A 8 27.00 -13.09 -9.53
CA LEU A 8 27.76 -11.85 -9.34
C LEU A 8 28.38 -11.76 -7.92
N ASN A 9 28.22 -12.78 -7.06
CA ASN A 9 29.28 -13.69 -6.57
C ASN A 9 28.92 -14.18 -5.17
N HIS A 10 28.03 -15.16 -5.05
CA HIS A 10 28.38 -16.38 -4.31
C HIS A 10 27.45 -17.54 -4.67
N GLU A 11 28.05 -18.69 -4.97
CA GLU A 11 27.39 -20.00 -5.01
C GLU A 11 27.19 -20.50 -3.57
N ASP A 12 26.17 -21.33 -3.36
CA ASP A 12 25.63 -21.89 -2.10
C ASP A 12 24.63 -21.04 -1.32
N LEU A 13 23.36 -21.09 -1.74
CA LEU A 13 22.21 -20.82 -0.85
C LEU A 13 21.05 -21.77 -1.16
N SER A 14 21.15 -22.99 -0.63
CA SER A 14 20.11 -24.02 -0.74
C SER A 14 18.98 -23.79 0.27
N GLY A 15 17.85 -23.33 -0.28
CA GLY A 15 16.50 -23.51 0.21
C GLY A 15 15.57 -23.04 -0.89
N GLU A 16 14.72 -23.91 -1.43
CA GLU A 16 13.90 -23.70 -2.65
C GLU A 16 12.94 -22.48 -2.60
N HIS A 17 12.87 -21.75 -1.49
CA HIS A 17 11.88 -20.69 -1.23
C HIS A 17 12.43 -19.44 -0.52
N SER A 18 13.75 -19.17 -0.57
CA SER A 18 14.31 -17.98 0.08
C SER A 18 14.30 -16.73 -0.81
N PHE A 19 13.76 -15.62 -0.28
CA PHE A 19 13.84 -14.28 -0.86
C PHE A 19 15.24 -13.68 -0.75
N ASN A 20 15.76 -13.11 -1.84
CA ASN A 20 17.03 -12.41 -1.89
C ASN A 20 16.85 -10.92 -2.24
N VAL A 21 17.84 -10.10 -1.86
CA VAL A 21 17.93 -8.73 -2.38
C VAL A 21 18.19 -8.80 -3.89
N GLY A 22 17.33 -8.13 -4.65
CA GLY A 22 17.35 -8.16 -6.11
C GLY A 22 16.17 -8.91 -6.72
N ASP A 23 15.53 -9.81 -5.96
CA ASP A 23 14.40 -10.62 -6.44
C ASP A 23 13.15 -9.77 -6.72
N LEU A 24 12.32 -10.27 -7.64
CA LEU A 24 11.00 -9.71 -7.90
C LEU A 24 9.93 -10.41 -7.06
N ALA A 25 8.90 -9.65 -6.72
CA ALA A 25 7.78 -10.13 -5.92
C ALA A 25 6.49 -9.40 -6.25
N VAL A 26 5.35 -10.00 -5.92
CA VAL A 26 4.07 -9.32 -5.87
C VAL A 26 3.79 -8.88 -4.45
N ALA A 27 3.31 -7.64 -4.30
CA ALA A 27 2.88 -7.07 -3.04
C ALA A 27 1.57 -6.32 -3.20
N LEU A 28 0.71 -6.38 -2.19
CA LEU A 28 -0.47 -5.51 -2.14
C LEU A 28 -0.10 -4.13 -1.63
N ILE A 29 -0.56 -3.10 -2.34
CA ILE A 29 -0.36 -1.69 -1.98
C ILE A 29 -1.72 -1.00 -1.93
N ARG A 30 -1.89 -0.14 -0.92
CA ARG A 30 -3.06 0.72 -0.80
C ARG A 30 -2.76 2.08 -1.45
N MET A 31 -3.46 2.33 -2.55
CA MET A 31 -3.62 3.64 -3.15
C MET A 31 -4.82 4.32 -2.50
N GLN A 32 -4.86 5.66 -2.52
CA GLN A 32 -5.87 6.49 -1.86
C GLN A 32 -7.25 5.84 -1.66
N ASP A 33 -7.86 5.40 -2.74
CA ASP A 33 -9.20 4.79 -2.83
C ASP A 33 -9.20 3.35 -3.35
N ALA A 34 -8.04 2.77 -3.68
CA ALA A 34 -7.94 1.46 -4.29
C ALA A 34 -6.88 0.57 -3.62
N VAL A 35 -7.11 -0.75 -3.67
CA VAL A 35 -6.08 -1.74 -3.34
C VAL A 35 -5.69 -2.42 -4.64
N ALA A 36 -4.40 -2.41 -4.95
CA ALA A 36 -3.87 -3.08 -6.13
C ALA A 36 -2.60 -3.84 -5.76
N ALA A 37 -2.29 -4.91 -6.47
CA ALA A 37 -0.96 -5.50 -6.34
C ALA A 37 0.05 -4.92 -7.32
N ALA A 38 1.27 -4.96 -6.85
CA ALA A 38 2.43 -4.30 -7.38
C ALA A 38 3.52 -5.34 -7.53
N VAL A 39 4.10 -5.41 -8.72
CA VAL A 39 5.41 -6.05 -8.86
C VAL A 39 6.45 -5.15 -8.21
N VAL A 40 7.30 -5.72 -7.35
CA VAL A 40 8.30 -5.03 -6.56
C VAL A 40 9.65 -5.76 -6.61
N ARG A 41 10.74 -5.04 -6.89
CA ARG A 41 12.11 -5.49 -6.74
C ARG A 41 12.67 -5.24 -5.34
N VAL A 42 12.93 -6.29 -4.59
CA VAL A 42 13.47 -6.24 -3.23
C VAL A 42 14.84 -5.54 -3.19
N THR A 43 14.95 -4.47 -2.38
CA THR A 43 16.21 -3.73 -2.22
C THR A 43 16.86 -3.87 -0.86
N VAL A 44 16.08 -4.18 0.17
CA VAL A 44 16.53 -4.36 1.56
C VAL A 44 15.61 -5.40 2.19
N LEU A 45 16.15 -6.18 3.13
CA LEU A 45 15.38 -7.02 4.03
C LEU A 45 15.62 -6.57 5.47
N GLU A 46 14.54 -6.30 6.22
CA GLU A 46 14.60 -5.82 7.60
C GLU A 46 13.92 -6.82 8.56
N LYS A 47 14.58 -7.22 9.65
CA LYS A 47 13.98 -7.98 10.76
C LYS A 47 14.30 -7.30 12.08
N ASN A 48 13.27 -7.03 12.89
CA ASN A 48 13.42 -6.29 14.15
C ASN A 48 14.19 -4.96 14.01
N LYS A 49 13.93 -4.23 12.91
CA LYS A 49 14.63 -2.98 12.52
C LYS A 49 16.12 -3.11 12.21
N LEU A 50 16.66 -4.33 12.24
CA LEU A 50 18.01 -4.60 11.78
C LEU A 50 17.94 -4.92 10.28
N HIS A 51 18.85 -4.34 9.51
CA HIS A 51 19.10 -4.81 8.16
C HIS A 51 19.70 -6.20 8.30
N VAL A 52 19.04 -7.17 7.69
CA VAL A 52 19.52 -8.53 7.75
C VAL A 52 19.75 -8.99 6.33
N ASP A 53 20.93 -9.52 6.11
CA ASP A 53 21.23 -10.34 4.95
C ASP A 53 20.54 -11.68 5.19
N LEU A 54 19.21 -11.71 4.97
CA LEU A 54 18.34 -12.78 5.46
C LEU A 54 18.50 -14.04 4.62
N ARG A 55 19.21 -15.01 5.20
CA ARG A 55 18.94 -16.43 4.98
C ARG A 55 17.83 -16.82 5.99
N TYR A 56 16.60 -17.07 5.51
CA TYR A 56 15.41 -17.66 6.19
C TYR A 56 14.20 -16.83 6.71
N SER A 57 13.04 -17.25 6.18
CA SER A 57 11.65 -17.55 6.67
C SER A 57 10.86 -16.68 7.66
N SER A 58 11.33 -15.54 8.17
CA SER A 58 10.46 -14.64 8.94
C SER A 58 10.47 -13.22 8.38
N THR A 59 9.29 -12.83 7.89
CA THR A 59 8.89 -11.77 6.96
C THR A 59 9.58 -10.40 7.08
N PRO A 60 10.57 -10.10 6.23
CA PRO A 60 11.15 -8.77 6.09
C PRO A 60 10.39 -7.85 5.13
N TYR A 61 10.66 -6.53 5.23
CA TYR A 61 10.06 -5.50 4.39
C TYR A 61 10.79 -5.34 3.04
N SER A 62 10.07 -5.20 1.92
CA SER A 62 10.68 -4.96 0.59
C SER A 62 10.09 -3.73 -0.13
N ALA A 63 10.95 -2.95 -0.79
CA ALA A 63 10.55 -1.92 -1.76
C ALA A 63 10.57 -2.51 -3.17
N GLY A 64 10.05 -1.80 -4.18
CA GLY A 64 10.24 -2.20 -5.56
C GLY A 64 9.36 -1.46 -6.56
N TYR A 65 9.39 -1.91 -7.81
CA TYR A 65 8.89 -1.14 -8.92
C TYR A 65 8.20 -1.95 -10.02
N LEU A 66 7.34 -1.25 -10.76
CA LEU A 66 6.20 -1.76 -11.50
C LEU A 66 6.49 -1.87 -13.01
N CYS A 67 6.31 -3.08 -13.58
CA CYS A 67 6.57 -3.43 -15.00
C CYS A 67 5.37 -3.21 -15.95
N GLY A 68 5.58 -2.63 -17.14
CA GLY A 68 4.54 -2.44 -18.17
C GLY A 68 4.15 -3.71 -18.94
N ARG A 69 2.99 -3.67 -19.63
CA ARG A 69 2.47 -4.73 -20.53
C ARG A 69 2.96 -4.50 -21.96
N HIS A 70 3.35 -5.55 -22.67
CA HIS A 70 3.38 -5.52 -24.13
C HIS A 70 2.71 -6.75 -24.73
N GLU A 71 1.66 -6.55 -25.54
CA GLU A 71 1.02 -7.61 -26.32
C GLU A 71 1.85 -7.85 -27.58
N GLY A 72 2.70 -8.89 -27.57
CA GLY A 72 3.66 -9.09 -28.65
C GLY A 72 4.03 -10.54 -28.95
N ASN A 73 3.10 -11.50 -28.85
CA ASN A 73 3.14 -12.79 -29.56
C ASN A 73 1.82 -13.57 -29.28
N PRO A 74 1.10 -14.14 -30.26
CA PRO A 74 -0.09 -14.98 -30.01
C PRO A 74 0.17 -16.28 -29.22
N VAL A 75 1.42 -16.59 -28.85
CA VAL A 75 1.80 -17.84 -28.15
C VAL A 75 1.91 -17.67 -26.63
N GLY A 76 1.57 -16.50 -26.08
CA GLY A 76 1.42 -16.33 -24.63
C GLY A 76 1.46 -14.88 -24.20
N THR A 77 0.58 -14.50 -23.28
CA THR A 77 0.64 -13.19 -22.60
C THR A 77 1.77 -13.22 -21.58
N LYS A 78 2.88 -12.56 -21.88
CA LYS A 78 4.03 -12.40 -20.97
C LYS A 78 4.17 -10.92 -20.60
N TRP A 79 4.41 -10.66 -19.32
CA TRP A 79 4.71 -9.33 -18.79
C TRP A 79 6.21 -9.12 -18.80
N VAL A 80 6.67 -7.96 -19.27
CA VAL A 80 8.10 -7.68 -19.39
C VAL A 80 8.42 -6.36 -18.71
N TRP A 81 9.48 -6.34 -17.90
CA TRP A 81 9.90 -5.10 -17.26
C TRP A 81 10.48 -4.11 -18.27
N ALA A 82 9.91 -2.92 -18.33
CA ALA A 82 10.35 -1.86 -19.24
C ALA A 82 11.53 -1.02 -18.69
N GLY A 83 12.16 -1.44 -17.58
CA GLY A 83 13.26 -0.70 -16.95
C GLY A 83 12.84 0.53 -16.12
N ASP A 84 11.55 0.87 -16.15
CA ASP A 84 10.97 2.01 -15.47
C ASP A 84 10.20 1.64 -14.21
N TYR A 85 9.93 2.69 -13.44
CA TYR A 85 9.58 2.65 -12.04
C TYR A 85 8.45 3.64 -11.77
N SER A 86 7.33 3.20 -11.18
CA SER A 86 6.25 4.14 -10.86
C SER A 86 6.64 5.09 -9.74
N LYS A 87 6.25 6.34 -9.90
CA LYS A 87 6.38 7.39 -8.90
C LYS A 87 5.05 7.54 -8.16
N PHE A 88 5.14 7.85 -6.87
CA PHE A 88 3.99 8.12 -6.03
C PHE A 88 4.11 9.53 -5.46
N ASP A 89 2.98 10.22 -5.37
CA ASP A 89 2.90 11.47 -4.63
C ASP A 89 3.09 11.22 -3.12
N PRO A 90 3.70 12.17 -2.40
CA PRO A 90 3.75 12.12 -0.94
C PRO A 90 2.32 12.11 -0.35
N LEU A 91 2.06 11.22 0.61
CA LEU A 91 0.75 11.15 1.28
C LEU A 91 0.36 12.44 2.01
N ASN A 92 1.34 13.10 2.64
CA ASN A 92 1.11 14.20 3.58
C ASN A 92 1.99 15.43 3.29
N GLY A 93 2.47 15.60 2.05
CA GLY A 93 3.36 16.72 1.70
C GLY A 93 2.74 17.60 0.63
N ALA A 94 2.81 18.93 0.82
CA ALA A 94 2.69 19.85 -0.31
C ALA A 94 3.76 19.46 -1.33
N ALA A 95 3.37 19.33 -2.60
CA ALA A 95 4.27 18.93 -3.68
C ALA A 95 5.54 19.80 -3.64
N SER A 96 6.67 19.23 -3.22
CA SER A 96 7.94 19.94 -3.29
C SER A 96 8.38 19.93 -4.74
N THR A 97 8.35 21.09 -5.40
CA THR A 97 8.78 21.32 -6.79
C THR A 97 10.29 21.15 -7.02
N VAL A 98 11.00 20.48 -6.11
CA VAL A 98 12.45 20.28 -6.22
C VAL A 98 12.68 19.00 -7.03
N GLU A 99 13.17 19.16 -8.26
CA GLU A 99 13.50 18.08 -9.21
C GLU A 99 14.56 17.06 -8.69
N GLY A 100 15.11 17.29 -7.50
CA GLY A 100 15.92 16.32 -6.76
C GLY A 100 15.06 15.32 -5.98
N GLY A 101 14.44 14.37 -6.68
CA GLY A 101 13.64 13.32 -6.06
C GLY A 101 14.43 12.54 -5.00
N ASN A 102 14.13 12.77 -3.72
CA ASN A 102 14.72 12.01 -2.62
C ASN A 102 14.32 10.53 -2.79
N ARG A 103 15.29 9.64 -3.01
CA ARG A 103 15.07 8.19 -3.21
C ARG A 103 14.20 7.55 -2.11
N LYS A 104 14.13 8.16 -0.92
CA LYS A 104 13.24 7.74 0.17
C LYS A 104 11.75 7.73 -0.23
N ALA A 105 11.33 8.54 -1.20
CA ALA A 105 9.94 8.57 -1.69
C ALA A 105 9.54 7.32 -2.48
N LEU A 106 10.52 6.56 -3.00
CA LEU A 106 10.31 5.35 -3.80
C LEU A 106 10.36 4.07 -2.96
N THR A 107 10.87 4.13 -1.73
CA THR A 107 10.99 2.95 -0.86
C THR A 107 9.61 2.59 -0.28
N VAL A 108 9.11 1.40 -0.61
CA VAL A 108 7.94 0.80 0.03
C VAL A 108 8.38 -0.15 1.14
N LYS A 109 7.73 -0.08 2.30
CA LYS A 109 7.92 -1.05 3.37
C LYS A 109 6.70 -1.96 3.37
N ILE A 110 6.87 -3.19 2.92
CA ILE A 110 5.79 -4.18 2.78
C ILE A 110 6.00 -5.33 3.78
N PRO A 111 5.11 -5.59 4.75
CA PRO A 111 5.25 -6.78 5.60
C PRO A 111 5.43 -8.04 4.74
N GLY A 112 6.43 -8.87 5.01
CA GLY A 112 6.69 -10.05 4.17
C GLY A 112 5.55 -11.08 4.11
N ALA A 113 4.58 -11.02 5.03
CA ALA A 113 3.35 -11.83 4.93
C ALA A 113 2.46 -11.41 3.76
N LEU A 114 2.71 -10.22 3.20
CA LEU A 114 2.02 -9.63 2.05
C LEU A 114 2.90 -9.63 0.80
N LEU A 115 4.04 -10.33 0.84
CA LEU A 115 4.93 -10.52 -0.31
C LEU A 115 4.79 -11.94 -0.82
N HIS A 116 4.73 -12.07 -2.15
CA HIS A 116 4.82 -13.35 -2.84
C HIS A 116 5.97 -13.30 -3.83
N PRO A 117 6.97 -14.21 -3.75
CA PRO A 117 8.08 -14.20 -4.68
C PRO A 117 7.59 -14.53 -6.10
N LEU A 118 8.18 -13.89 -7.11
CA LEU A 118 7.89 -14.19 -8.51
C LEU A 118 9.05 -14.98 -9.10
N ASP A 119 8.72 -16.07 -9.79
CA ASP A 119 9.68 -16.77 -10.64
C ASP A 119 9.77 -16.03 -11.98
N ALA A 120 10.60 -14.99 -12.01
CA ALA A 120 10.80 -14.16 -13.19
C ALA A 120 11.94 -14.70 -14.04
N GLU A 121 11.66 -14.93 -15.32
CA GLU A 121 12.66 -15.37 -16.28
C GLU A 121 13.46 -14.17 -16.81
N VAL A 122 14.75 -14.38 -17.07
CA VAL A 122 15.58 -13.36 -17.73
C VAL A 122 15.40 -13.47 -19.23
N GLU A 123 14.94 -12.38 -19.84
CA GLU A 123 14.63 -12.28 -21.27
C GLU A 123 15.55 -11.31 -21.98
N SER A 124 15.74 -11.49 -23.30
CA SER A 124 16.37 -10.46 -24.14
C SER A 124 15.45 -9.24 -24.23
N ILE A 125 16.01 -8.02 -24.24
CA ILE A 125 15.19 -6.82 -24.50
C ILE A 125 14.61 -6.80 -25.92
N ASP A 126 15.12 -7.62 -26.84
CA ASP A 126 14.61 -7.68 -28.22
C ASP A 126 13.18 -8.23 -28.31
N VAL A 127 12.62 -8.77 -27.23
CA VAL A 127 11.20 -9.15 -27.12
C VAL A 127 10.27 -7.94 -26.93
N LEU A 128 10.83 -6.75 -26.64
CA LEU A 128 10.09 -5.52 -26.42
C LEU A 128 9.68 -4.85 -27.74
N CYS A 129 8.70 -3.97 -27.68
CA CYS A 129 8.37 -3.10 -28.80
C CYS A 129 9.48 -2.09 -29.08
N LEU A 130 9.48 -1.49 -30.28
CA LEU A 130 10.53 -0.56 -30.67
C LEU A 130 10.70 0.61 -29.69
N ALA A 131 9.60 1.18 -29.19
CA ALA A 131 9.65 2.31 -28.26
C ALA A 131 10.31 1.93 -26.91
N ASP A 132 9.92 0.81 -26.33
CA ASP A 132 10.48 0.32 -25.06
C ASP A 132 11.92 -0.19 -25.25
N LEU A 133 12.20 -0.85 -26.38
CA LEU A 133 13.53 -1.32 -26.76
C LEU A 133 14.52 -0.15 -26.87
N GLU A 134 14.14 0.94 -27.53
CA GLU A 134 14.96 2.16 -27.63
C GLU A 134 15.21 2.79 -26.26
N ALA A 135 14.19 2.86 -25.41
CA ALA A 135 14.31 3.35 -24.05
C ALA A 135 15.27 2.48 -23.20
N MET A 136 15.21 1.15 -23.36
CA MET A 136 16.09 0.20 -22.68
C MET A 136 17.54 0.28 -23.19
N ARG A 137 17.74 0.37 -24.51
CA ARG A 137 19.06 0.52 -25.14
C ARG A 137 19.73 1.82 -24.75
N THR A 138 18.98 2.93 -24.66
CA THR A 138 19.50 4.23 -24.18
C THR A 138 20.06 4.14 -22.75
N ARG A 139 19.56 3.19 -21.95
CA ARG A 139 20.02 2.90 -20.59
C ARG A 139 21.07 1.79 -20.51
N ASN A 140 21.55 1.28 -21.65
CA ASN A 140 22.50 0.18 -21.78
C ASN A 140 22.03 -1.16 -21.19
N PHE A 141 20.72 -1.42 -21.18
CA PHE A 141 20.21 -2.76 -20.88
C PHE A 141 20.33 -3.67 -22.10
N THR A 142 20.60 -4.96 -21.87
CA THR A 142 20.57 -6.02 -22.89
C THR A 142 19.59 -7.13 -22.54
N GLN A 143 19.18 -7.20 -21.27
CA GLN A 143 18.26 -8.17 -20.73
C GLN A 143 17.26 -7.49 -19.81
N THR A 144 16.13 -8.16 -19.60
CA THR A 144 15.06 -7.71 -18.70
C THR A 144 14.37 -8.91 -18.05
N TRP A 145 13.45 -8.65 -17.12
CA TRP A 145 12.64 -9.70 -16.50
C TRP A 145 11.34 -9.90 -17.27
N GLY A 146 10.96 -11.16 -17.43
CA GLY A 146 9.72 -11.60 -18.02
C GLY A 146 8.94 -12.51 -17.08
N ILE A 147 7.63 -12.34 -16.99
CA ILE A 147 6.74 -13.07 -16.08
C ILE A 147 5.54 -13.54 -16.88
N ALA A 148 5.22 -14.84 -16.85
CA ALA A 148 4.02 -15.33 -17.51
C ALA A 148 2.77 -14.72 -16.87
N HIS A 149 1.79 -14.35 -17.70
CA HIS A 149 0.53 -13.78 -17.20
C HIS A 149 -0.20 -14.76 -16.28
N ASP A 150 -0.23 -16.04 -16.64
CA ASP A 150 -0.93 -17.07 -15.85
C ASP A 150 -0.31 -17.24 -14.46
N ASP A 151 1.03 -17.25 -14.37
CA ASP A 151 1.73 -17.31 -13.08
C ASP A 151 1.41 -16.08 -12.23
N LEU A 152 1.44 -14.90 -12.85
CA LEU A 152 1.09 -13.66 -12.17
C LEU A 152 -0.35 -13.74 -11.64
N MET A 153 -1.31 -14.09 -12.48
CA MET A 153 -2.73 -14.21 -12.11
C MET A 153 -2.97 -15.29 -11.04
N ALA A 154 -2.22 -16.40 -11.08
CA ALA A 154 -2.28 -17.43 -10.05
C ALA A 154 -1.80 -16.89 -8.69
N VAL A 155 -0.69 -16.15 -8.68
CA VAL A 155 -0.18 -15.47 -7.47
C VAL A 155 -1.21 -14.47 -6.93
N PHE A 156 -1.79 -13.64 -7.81
CA PHE A 156 -2.83 -12.69 -7.44
C PHE A 156 -4.03 -13.38 -6.80
N SER A 157 -4.51 -14.47 -7.39
CA SER A 157 -5.63 -15.27 -6.88
C SER A 157 -5.31 -15.90 -5.53
N ALA A 158 -4.11 -16.48 -5.38
CA ALA A 158 -3.67 -17.08 -4.12
C ALA A 158 -3.51 -16.03 -3.00
N MET A 159 -3.03 -14.82 -3.30
CA MET A 159 -2.98 -13.72 -2.34
C MET A 159 -4.39 -13.29 -1.92
N TYR A 160 -5.35 -13.29 -2.85
CA TYR A 160 -6.73 -12.91 -2.58
C TYR A 160 -7.42 -13.89 -1.62
N GLU A 161 -7.29 -15.20 -1.84
CA GLU A 161 -7.96 -16.23 -1.03
C GLU A 161 -7.49 -16.28 0.43
N ARG A 162 -6.27 -15.81 0.71
CA ARG A 162 -5.63 -15.96 2.02
C ARG A 162 -5.89 -14.81 2.99
N LEU A 163 -6.56 -13.74 2.55
CA LEU A 163 -6.59 -12.49 3.28
C LEU A 163 -7.99 -12.07 3.73
N GLU A 164 -8.16 -11.90 5.04
CA GLU A 164 -9.28 -11.14 5.57
C GLU A 164 -9.09 -9.66 5.25
N VAL A 165 -10.10 -9.06 4.61
CA VAL A 165 -9.99 -7.71 4.04
C VAL A 165 -9.73 -6.64 5.11
N THR A 166 -10.39 -6.70 6.26
CA THR A 166 -10.31 -5.64 7.28
C THR A 166 -8.94 -5.56 7.97
N PRO A 167 -8.34 -6.66 8.50
CA PRO A 167 -6.99 -6.64 9.03
C PRO A 167 -5.94 -6.30 7.96
N LEU A 168 -6.12 -6.80 6.73
CA LEU A 168 -5.23 -6.52 5.61
C LEU A 168 -5.09 -5.01 5.37
N LEU A 169 -6.20 -4.28 5.28
CA LEU A 169 -6.20 -2.84 5.00
C LEU A 169 -5.41 -1.99 6.01
N GLN A 170 -5.15 -2.52 7.22
CA GLN A 170 -4.33 -1.86 8.24
C GLN A 170 -2.83 -2.10 8.02
N LEU A 171 -2.47 -3.22 7.42
CA LEU A 171 -1.08 -3.64 7.15
C LEU A 171 -0.57 -3.14 5.80
N LEU A 172 -1.46 -2.81 4.87
CA LEU A 172 -1.07 -2.33 3.54
C LEU A 172 -0.28 -1.01 3.63
N PRO A 173 0.86 -0.91 2.92
CA PRO A 173 1.55 0.37 2.78
C PRO A 173 0.63 1.35 2.05
N LYS A 174 0.41 2.50 2.67
CA LYS A 174 -0.35 3.60 2.07
C LYS A 174 0.56 4.39 1.14
N ARG A 175 0.08 4.70 -0.06
CA ARG A 175 0.78 5.55 -1.04
C ARG A 175 -0.15 6.63 -1.57
N GLY A 176 0.44 7.77 -1.95
CA GLY A 176 -0.29 8.85 -2.59
C GLY A 176 -0.72 8.45 -4.00
N LYS A 177 -1.22 9.42 -4.77
CA LYS A 177 -1.63 9.17 -6.15
C LYS A 177 -0.43 8.79 -7.01
N SER A 178 -0.72 8.10 -8.12
CA SER A 178 0.27 7.77 -9.13
C SER A 178 -0.41 7.88 -10.49
N ASP A 179 0.26 8.55 -11.41
CA ASP A 179 -0.20 8.65 -12.81
C ASP A 179 0.18 7.41 -13.62
N THR A 180 0.97 6.47 -13.06
CA THR A 180 1.46 5.28 -13.79
C THR A 180 1.05 3.95 -13.15
N PHE A 181 0.53 3.97 -11.92
CA PHE A 181 0.05 2.79 -11.18
C PHE A 181 -1.48 2.85 -10.95
N PRO A 182 -2.26 1.77 -11.12
CA PRO A 182 -1.88 0.36 -11.29
C PRO A 182 -1.72 -0.07 -12.74
N TYR A 183 -0.75 0.51 -13.47
CA TYR A 183 -0.53 0.27 -14.89
C TYR A 183 -1.71 0.81 -15.68
N THR A 184 -1.65 2.12 -15.97
CA THR A 184 -2.75 3.01 -16.44
C THR A 184 -3.74 2.48 -17.48
N SER A 185 -3.39 1.45 -18.23
CA SER A 185 -4.26 0.82 -19.23
C SER A 185 -5.08 -0.37 -18.72
N SER A 186 -4.75 -0.96 -17.57
CA SER A 186 -5.35 -2.20 -17.09
C SER A 186 -5.75 -2.13 -15.62
N ARG A 187 -7.01 -2.48 -15.33
CA ARG A 187 -7.50 -2.69 -13.96
C ARG A 187 -7.29 -4.12 -13.47
N GLU A 188 -6.61 -4.98 -14.24
CA GLU A 188 -6.43 -6.41 -13.95
C GLU A 188 -5.77 -6.70 -12.59
N PHE A 189 -5.05 -5.73 -12.02
CA PHE A 189 -4.37 -5.86 -10.74
C PHE A 189 -5.03 -5.11 -9.58
N VAL A 190 -6.21 -4.54 -9.80
CA VAL A 190 -7.03 -3.92 -8.75
C VAL A 190 -7.85 -5.02 -8.05
N LEU A 191 -7.74 -5.09 -6.73
CA LEU A 191 -8.52 -6.00 -5.91
C LEU A 191 -9.86 -5.35 -5.58
N GLU A 192 -10.87 -5.57 -6.42
CA GLU A 192 -12.18 -4.90 -6.32
C GLU A 192 -12.83 -5.06 -4.94
N ASN A 193 -12.81 -6.26 -4.35
CA ASN A 193 -13.42 -6.49 -3.03
C ASN A 193 -12.69 -5.74 -1.91
N ALA A 194 -11.36 -5.64 -1.97
CA ALA A 194 -10.57 -4.88 -1.01
C ALA A 194 -10.73 -3.37 -1.22
N THR A 195 -10.83 -2.93 -2.47
CA THR A 195 -11.15 -1.56 -2.88
C THR A 195 -12.55 -1.15 -2.38
N GLN A 196 -13.56 -2.00 -2.56
CA GLN A 196 -14.92 -1.73 -2.10
C GLN A 196 -14.97 -1.62 -0.57
N ALA A 197 -14.35 -2.56 0.16
CA ALA A 197 -14.25 -2.48 1.61
C ALA A 197 -13.50 -1.23 2.08
N LEU A 198 -12.50 -0.79 1.31
CA LEU A 198 -11.79 0.45 1.57
C LEU A 198 -12.68 1.67 1.40
N SER A 199 -13.47 1.73 0.33
CA SER A 199 -14.43 2.80 0.08
C SER A 199 -15.52 2.84 1.15
N GLN A 200 -16.05 1.68 1.55
CA GLN A 200 -17.03 1.57 2.64
C GLN A 200 -16.45 2.10 3.95
N LYS A 201 -15.23 1.68 4.31
CA LYS A 201 -14.55 2.17 5.50
C LYS A 201 -14.29 3.68 5.46
N GLN A 202 -13.89 4.21 4.30
CA GLN A 202 -13.70 5.66 4.13
C GLN A 202 -15.02 6.42 4.26
N HIS A 203 -16.11 5.85 3.77
CA HIS A 203 -17.43 6.42 3.94
C HIS A 203 -17.81 6.47 5.43
N ASP A 204 -17.59 5.38 6.17
CA ASP A 204 -17.83 5.31 7.62
C ASP A 204 -16.94 6.30 8.40
N ASP A 205 -15.65 6.39 8.09
CA ASP A 205 -14.72 7.36 8.69
C ASP A 205 -15.09 8.82 8.34
N SER A 206 -15.78 9.03 7.21
CA SER A 206 -16.22 10.36 6.74
C SER A 206 -17.59 10.78 7.27
N GLN A 207 -18.37 9.86 7.86
CA GLN A 207 -19.66 10.19 8.46
C GLN A 207 -19.45 11.07 9.68
N LYS A 208 -19.49 12.39 9.44
CA LYS A 208 -19.53 13.36 10.52
C LYS A 208 -20.87 13.21 11.25
N ILE A 209 -20.80 13.05 12.56
CA ILE A 209 -21.97 13.10 13.42
C ILE A 209 -22.22 14.53 13.85
N ALA A 210 -23.48 14.92 14.02
CA ALA A 210 -23.80 16.24 14.56
C ALA A 210 -23.68 16.23 16.09
N CYS A 211 -22.91 17.18 16.65
CA CYS A 211 -22.88 17.42 18.08
C CYS A 211 -24.27 17.85 18.57
N PHE A 212 -24.81 17.21 19.60
CA PHE A 212 -26.13 17.58 20.14
C PHE A 212 -26.13 19.02 20.71
N GLN A 213 -25.03 19.44 21.34
CA GLN A 213 -24.93 20.76 22.00
C GLN A 213 -24.88 21.92 21.02
N CYS A 214 -24.16 21.79 19.91
CA CYS A 214 -23.84 22.93 19.04
C CYS A 214 -24.08 22.67 17.54
N HIS A 215 -24.59 21.48 17.20
CA HIS A 215 -24.86 21.00 15.84
C HIS A 215 -23.67 21.00 14.88
N SER A 216 -22.45 21.18 15.39
CA SER A 216 -21.25 21.07 14.57
C SER A 216 -21.07 19.64 14.08
N LEU A 217 -20.78 19.48 12.79
CA LEU A 217 -20.46 18.19 12.18
C LEU A 217 -19.03 17.79 12.58
N ILE A 218 -18.92 16.78 13.43
CA ILE A 218 -17.67 16.30 14.03
C ILE A 218 -17.42 14.86 13.62
N LYS A 219 -16.15 14.46 13.53
CA LYS A 219 -15.84 13.06 13.29
C LYS A 219 -16.16 12.21 14.53
N PRO A 220 -16.54 10.92 14.37
CA PRO A 220 -16.87 10.06 15.51
C PRO A 220 -15.73 9.92 16.54
N ASP A 221 -14.47 9.89 16.10
CA ASP A 221 -13.27 9.80 16.94
C ASP A 221 -12.98 11.10 17.72
N GLU A 222 -13.33 12.25 17.15
CA GLU A 222 -13.21 13.58 17.77
C GLU A 222 -14.38 13.92 18.72
N SER A 223 -15.47 13.13 18.67
CA SER A 223 -16.73 13.42 19.36
C SER A 223 -16.58 13.62 20.87
N ARG A 224 -15.87 12.72 21.54
CA ARG A 224 -15.63 12.78 22.98
C ARG A 224 -14.84 14.01 23.39
N ALA A 225 -13.82 14.38 22.60
CA ALA A 225 -13.02 15.57 22.85
C ALA A 225 -13.84 16.84 22.67
N HIS A 226 -14.63 16.90 21.59
CA HIS A 226 -15.51 18.03 21.28
C HIS A 226 -16.59 18.24 22.36
N VAL A 227 -17.34 17.19 22.71
CA VAL A 227 -18.39 17.26 23.74
C VAL A 227 -17.77 17.51 25.13
N GLY A 228 -16.60 16.95 25.41
CA GLY A 228 -15.85 17.21 26.64
C GLY A 228 -15.54 18.70 26.84
N GLN A 229 -15.26 19.45 25.77
CA GLN A 229 -15.05 20.90 25.88
C GLN A 229 -16.31 21.63 26.34
N HIS A 230 -17.48 21.25 25.82
CA HIS A 230 -18.76 21.82 26.26
C HIS A 230 -19.03 21.52 27.74
N ILE A 231 -18.79 20.27 28.16
CA ILE A 231 -18.98 19.85 29.55
C ILE A 231 -18.10 20.66 30.50
N LEU A 232 -16.80 20.77 30.20
CA LEU A 232 -15.86 21.49 31.04
C LEU A 232 -16.21 22.99 31.15
N ARG A 233 -16.65 23.61 30.05
CA ARG A 233 -17.09 25.01 30.05
C ARG A 233 -18.36 25.20 30.87
N ALA A 234 -19.34 24.30 30.71
CA ALA A 234 -20.58 24.34 31.48
C ALA A 234 -20.32 24.19 32.99
N MET A 235 -19.46 23.25 33.41
CA MET A 235 -19.06 23.06 34.81
C MET A 235 -18.35 24.28 35.41
N ARG A 236 -17.72 25.11 34.58
CA ARG A 236 -17.05 26.35 34.98
C ARG A 236 -17.93 27.60 34.80
N CYS A 237 -19.22 27.41 34.50
CA CYS A 237 -20.15 28.50 34.20
C CYS A 237 -19.67 29.43 33.07
N VAL A 238 -18.88 28.91 32.12
CA VAL A 238 -18.41 29.65 30.95
C VAL A 238 -19.50 29.62 29.88
N ARG A 239 -19.98 30.80 29.50
CA ARG A 239 -21.00 30.93 28.44
C ARG A 239 -20.39 30.62 27.07
N GLU A 240 -21.05 29.77 26.31
CA GLU A 240 -20.68 29.41 24.95
C GLU A 240 -21.66 30.01 23.94
N PRO A 241 -21.26 30.99 23.11
CA PRO A 241 -22.18 31.68 22.21
C PRO A 241 -22.84 30.78 21.15
N ARG A 242 -22.19 29.66 20.80
CA ARG A 242 -22.64 28.72 19.75
C ARG A 242 -23.34 27.49 20.32
N LEU A 243 -23.62 27.47 21.62
CA LEU A 243 -24.30 26.37 22.29
C LEU A 243 -25.81 26.53 22.06
N ILE A 244 -26.41 25.54 21.39
CA ILE A 244 -27.84 25.47 21.12
C ILE A 244 -28.52 24.74 22.28
N GLU A 245 -28.02 23.54 22.62
CA GLU A 245 -28.53 22.72 23.71
C GLU A 245 -27.59 22.77 24.92
N LYS A 246 -28.18 22.95 26.11
CA LYS A 246 -27.40 23.01 27.35
C LYS A 246 -26.82 21.64 27.69
N VAL A 247 -25.60 21.63 28.25
CA VAL A 247 -25.05 20.45 28.89
C VAL A 247 -25.86 20.14 30.16
N ALA A 248 -26.25 18.88 30.33
CA ALA A 248 -26.92 18.44 31.53
C ALA A 248 -25.94 18.34 32.70
N LEU A 249 -26.27 19.00 33.81
CA LEU A 249 -25.51 18.93 35.06
C LEU A 249 -26.40 18.34 36.16
N PRO A 250 -25.84 17.66 37.17
CA PRO A 250 -24.41 17.48 37.46
C PRO A 250 -23.73 16.31 36.72
N ASP A 251 -24.49 15.44 36.05
CA ASP A 251 -23.99 14.17 35.50
C ASP A 251 -24.19 14.08 33.96
N PRO A 252 -23.36 14.78 33.17
CA PRO A 252 -23.44 14.72 31.71
C PRO A 252 -22.81 13.44 31.16
N CYS A 253 -23.43 12.86 30.13
CA CYS A 253 -22.80 11.84 29.31
C CYS A 253 -21.58 12.38 28.58
N GLY A 254 -20.41 11.73 28.72
CA GLY A 254 -19.18 12.14 28.05
C GLY A 254 -19.19 12.09 26.50
N PHE A 255 -20.20 11.47 25.89
CA PHE A 255 -20.34 11.37 24.43
C PHE A 255 -21.35 12.34 23.83
N CYS A 256 -22.37 12.74 24.59
CA CYS A 256 -23.44 13.59 24.05
C CYS A 256 -23.91 14.69 24.99
N GLY A 257 -23.28 14.87 26.15
CA GLY A 257 -23.55 15.91 27.14
C GLY A 257 -24.94 15.91 27.79
N ARG A 258 -25.80 14.91 27.49
CA ARG A 258 -27.16 14.75 28.06
C ARG A 258 -27.12 13.94 29.36
N ALA A 259 -28.12 14.16 30.21
CA ALA A 259 -28.38 13.29 31.36
C ALA A 259 -29.05 11.98 30.90
N GLY A 260 -28.85 10.91 31.67
CA GLY A 260 -29.57 9.64 31.48
C GLY A 260 -29.30 8.95 30.14
N CYS A 261 -28.16 9.23 29.49
CA CYS A 261 -27.86 8.62 28.20
C CYS A 261 -27.46 7.15 28.38
N GLY A 262 -28.33 6.23 27.93
CA GLY A 262 -28.10 4.80 27.93
C GLY A 262 -27.14 4.31 26.84
N VAL A 263 -25.98 4.96 26.68
CA VAL A 263 -24.97 4.50 25.72
C VAL A 263 -24.43 3.17 26.22
N LYS A 264 -24.85 2.07 25.59
CA LYS A 264 -24.23 0.77 25.81
C LYS A 264 -22.83 0.82 25.21
N MET A 265 -21.79 0.74 26.05
CA MET A 265 -20.45 0.47 25.55
C MET A 265 -20.46 -0.93 24.95
N ILE A 266 -20.31 -1.03 23.63
CA ILE A 266 -20.03 -2.30 22.97
C ILE A 266 -18.61 -2.66 23.39
N LYS A 267 -18.47 -3.75 24.15
CA LYS A 267 -17.19 -4.31 24.55
C LYS A 267 -16.50 -4.98 23.38
#